data_AF-A0A5R9GXI8-F1
#
_entry.id   AF-A0A5R9GXI8-F1
#
_cell.length_a   1.000
_cell.length_b   1.000
_cell.length_c   1.000
_cell.angle_alpha   90.00
_cell.angle_beta   90.00
_cell.angle_gamma   90.00
#
_symmetry.space_group_name_H-M   'P 1'
#
loop_
_entity.id
_entity.type
_entity.pdbx_description
1 polymer ?
#
loop_
_entity_poly.entity_id
_entity_poly.type
_entity_poly.pdbx_seq_one_letter_code
_entity_poly.pdbx_strand_id
1 'polypeptide(L)'
;MSSERGGMASRSYVYECFGRVAASNTTISGQFYSVSTGYDSLGRVDTITYPTGLTVKQNYSPFFHMTSVTDAATGAMIWQANSSNEFGHLTAVPGFGIVVIDS
;
A
#
# COMPACT_ATOMS: atom_id res chain seq x y z
N MET A 1 -39.17 6.04 -17.25
CA MET A 1 -37.80 5.69 -17.68
C MET A 1 -36.99 5.48 -16.41
N SER A 2 -36.54 4.24 -16.14
CA SER A 2 -35.81 3.89 -14.91
C SER A 2 -34.34 4.25 -15.09
N SER A 3 -33.76 5.04 -14.17
CA SER A 3 -32.32 5.32 -14.15
C SER A 3 -31.68 4.55 -13.00
N GLU A 4 -31.11 3.39 -13.27
CA GLU A 4 -30.25 2.69 -12.33
C GLU A 4 -28.84 3.28 -12.45
N ARG A 5 -28.52 4.20 -11.53
CA ARG A 5 -27.23 4.90 -11.47
C ARG A 5 -26.16 3.95 -10.93
N GLY A 6 -25.71 2.99 -11.74
CA GLY A 6 -24.59 2.09 -11.45
C GLY A 6 -23.21 2.75 -11.48
N GLY A 7 -23.10 4.04 -11.16
CA GLY A 7 -21.89 4.85 -11.32
C GLY A 7 -21.61 5.70 -10.08
N MET A 8 -21.46 5.04 -8.92
CA MET A 8 -21.09 5.75 -7.69
C MET A 8 -19.60 5.69 -7.41
N ALA A 9 -18.83 4.86 -8.12
CA ALA A 9 -17.39 4.77 -7.96
C ALA A 9 -16.64 4.90 -9.30
N SER A 10 -15.58 5.69 -9.34
CA SER A 10 -14.63 5.75 -10.46
C SER A 10 -13.20 5.58 -9.94
N ARG A 11 -12.32 5.05 -10.79
CA ARG A 11 -10.90 4.86 -10.46
C ARG A 11 -10.00 5.27 -11.62
N SER A 12 -8.91 5.96 -11.34
CA SER A 12 -7.88 6.33 -12.30
C SER A 12 -6.48 6.11 -11.72
N TYR A 13 -5.49 6.03 -12.60
CA TYR A 13 -4.10 5.78 -12.24
C TYR A 13 -3.21 6.88 -12.81
N VAL A 14 -2.26 7.32 -12.00
CA VAL A 14 -1.17 8.20 -12.40
C VAL A 14 0.07 7.33 -12.52
N TYR A 15 0.80 7.48 -13.63
CA TYR A 15 2.03 6.74 -13.88
C TYR A 15 3.23 7.68 -13.83
N GLU A 16 4.35 7.19 -13.33
CA GLU A 16 5.64 7.88 -13.38
C GLU A 16 6.45 7.51 -14.65
N CYS A 17 7.64 8.09 -14.82
CA CYS A 17 8.41 8.02 -16.07
C CYS A 17 8.84 6.59 -16.48
N PHE A 18 8.89 5.64 -15.53
CA PHE A 18 9.13 4.23 -15.81
C PHE A 18 7.85 3.42 -16.06
N GLY A 19 6.69 4.08 -16.20
CA GLY A 19 5.40 3.44 -16.46
C GLY A 19 4.81 2.70 -15.26
N ARG A 20 5.36 2.88 -14.06
CA ARG A 20 4.82 2.31 -12.82
C ARG A 20 3.74 3.23 -12.24
N VAL A 21 2.81 2.68 -11.47
CA VAL A 21 1.70 3.43 -10.86
C VAL A 21 2.24 4.29 -9.71
N ALA A 22 2.27 5.59 -9.89
CA ALA A 22 2.62 6.56 -8.86
C ALA A 22 1.44 6.89 -7.93
N ALA A 23 0.21 6.83 -8.44
CA ALA A 23 -0.99 7.00 -7.63
C ALA A 23 -2.21 6.27 -8.19
N SER A 24 -3.09 5.85 -7.30
CA SER A 24 -4.43 5.35 -7.57
C SER A 24 -5.44 6.30 -6.97
N ASN A 25 -6.25 6.92 -7.82
CA ASN A 25 -7.29 7.85 -7.43
C ASN A 25 -8.64 7.17 -7.53
N THR A 26 -9.43 7.22 -6.47
CA THR A 26 -10.76 6.62 -6.41
C THR A 26 -11.75 7.69 -5.98
N THR A 27 -12.84 7.87 -6.72
CA THR A 27 -13.96 8.70 -6.28
C THR A 27 -15.13 7.80 -5.94
N ILE A 28 -15.67 7.89 -4.72
CA ILE A 28 -16.87 7.16 -4.28
C ILE A 28 -17.90 8.16 -3.81
N SER A 29 -19.09 8.17 -4.41
CA SER A 29 -20.19 9.09 -4.07
C SER A 29 -19.76 10.56 -4.05
N GLY A 30 -18.86 10.94 -4.96
CA GLY A 30 -18.29 12.29 -5.06
C GLY A 30 -17.12 12.58 -4.11
N GLN A 31 -16.81 11.69 -3.16
CA GLN A 31 -15.65 11.80 -2.28
C GLN A 31 -14.40 11.25 -2.97
N PHE A 32 -13.30 12.01 -2.90
CA PHE A 32 -12.04 11.67 -3.56
C PHE A 32 -11.03 11.08 -2.58
N TYR A 33 -10.43 9.96 -2.98
CA TYR A 33 -9.42 9.23 -2.23
C TYR A 33 -8.21 9.02 -3.14
N SER A 34 -7.02 9.38 -2.70
CA SER A 34 -5.78 9.11 -3.43
C SER A 34 -4.84 8.26 -2.57
N VAL A 35 -4.35 7.18 -3.16
CA VAL A 35 -3.25 6.37 -2.60
C VAL A 35 -2.05 6.58 -3.50
N SER A 36 -0.95 7.11 -2.97
CA SER A 36 0.30 7.26 -3.71
C SER A 36 1.32 6.19 -3.35
N THR A 37 2.11 5.78 -4.34
CA THR A 37 3.15 4.75 -4.19
C THR A 37 4.49 5.33 -4.60
N GLY A 38 5.45 5.30 -3.67
CA GLY A 38 6.85 5.64 -3.91
C GLY A 38 7.66 4.38 -4.18
N TYR A 39 8.71 4.51 -5.00
CA TYR A 39 9.59 3.41 -5.38
C TYR A 39 11.04 3.73 -5.00
N ASP A 40 11.79 2.71 -4.58
CA ASP A 40 13.22 2.81 -4.35
C ASP A 40 14.00 2.81 -5.69
N SER A 41 15.33 2.99 -5.61
CA SER A 41 16.21 2.97 -6.79
C SER A 41 16.25 1.62 -7.52
N LEU A 42 15.82 0.55 -6.86
CA LEU A 42 15.71 -0.80 -7.42
C LEU A 42 14.31 -1.05 -8.02
N GLY A 43 13.41 -0.09 -7.88
CA GLY A 43 12.06 -0.12 -8.40
C GLY A 43 11.05 -0.94 -7.59
N ARG A 44 11.38 -1.25 -6.34
CA ARG A 44 10.45 -1.86 -5.39
C ARG A 44 9.65 -0.77 -4.70
N VAL A 45 8.49 -1.13 -4.16
CA VAL A 45 7.65 -0.19 -3.40
C VAL A 45 8.39 0.20 -2.12
N ASP A 46 8.72 1.48 -1.97
CA ASP A 46 9.36 2.00 -0.74
C ASP A 46 8.29 2.54 0.23
N THR A 47 7.33 3.30 -0.29
CA THR A 47 6.28 3.92 0.52
C THR A 47 4.90 3.82 -0.12
N ILE A 48 3.88 3.77 0.73
CA ILE A 48 2.48 3.93 0.33
C ILE A 48 1.84 4.95 1.27
N THR A 49 1.29 6.03 0.70
CA THR A 49 0.57 7.06 1.46
C THR A 49 -0.92 6.93 1.20
N TYR A 50 -1.69 6.80 2.28
CA TYR A 50 -3.14 6.67 2.26
C TYR A 50 -3.83 8.04 2.40
N PRO A 51 -5.11 8.16 1.99
CA PRO A 51 -5.88 9.40 2.12
C PRO A 51 -6.02 9.90 3.56
N THR A 52 -5.89 9.00 4.53
CA THR A 52 -5.91 9.31 5.97
C THR A 52 -4.67 10.08 6.44
N GLY A 53 -3.64 10.19 5.60
CA GLY A 53 -2.33 10.76 5.94
C GLY A 53 -1.33 9.71 6.45
N LEU A 54 -1.79 8.49 6.75
CA LEU A 54 -0.89 7.40 7.11
C LEU A 54 0.03 7.08 5.92
N THR A 55 1.33 7.16 6.16
CA THR A 55 2.34 6.68 5.21
C THR A 55 2.99 5.45 5.80
N VAL A 56 2.95 4.35 5.07
CA VAL A 56 3.66 3.12 5.43
C VAL A 56 4.93 3.01 4.61
N LYS A 57 6.01 2.54 5.24
CA LYS A 57 7.29 2.25 4.61
C LYS A 57 7.54 0.75 4.61
N GLN A 58 7.94 0.22 3.46
CA GLN A 58 8.34 -1.18 3.33
C GLN A 58 9.84 -1.30 3.46
N ASN A 59 10.29 -2.18 4.35
CA ASN A 59 11.70 -2.46 4.55
C ASN A 59 12.02 -3.83 3.96
N TYR A 60 13.20 -3.92 3.33
CA TYR A 60 13.62 -5.10 2.60
C TYR A 60 14.95 -5.63 3.13
N SER A 61 15.11 -6.95 3.08
CA SER A 61 16.40 -7.59 3.31
C SER A 61 17.36 -7.34 2.14
N PRO A 62 18.67 -7.59 2.34
CA PRO A 62 19.65 -7.59 1.26
C PRO A 62 19.32 -8.58 0.12
N PHE A 63 18.51 -9.60 0.40
CA PHE A 63 18.05 -10.59 -0.57
C PHE A 63 16.74 -10.20 -1.28
N PHE A 64 16.37 -8.92 -1.23
CA PHE A 64 15.21 -8.34 -1.92
C PHE A 64 13.83 -8.80 -1.42
N HIS A 65 13.75 -9.37 -0.21
CA HIS A 65 12.48 -9.78 0.40
C HIS A 65 11.99 -8.74 1.41
N MET A 66 10.69 -8.47 1.45
CA MET A 66 10.10 -7.56 2.44
C MET A 66 10.17 -8.20 3.84
N THR A 67 10.77 -7.48 4.79
CA THR A 67 10.98 -7.96 6.17
C THR A 67 10.09 -7.26 7.18
N SER A 68 9.70 -6.01 6.92
CA SER A 68 8.80 -5.27 7.78
C SER A 68 8.07 -4.15 7.07
N VAL A 69 6.97 -3.70 7.68
CA VAL A 69 6.24 -2.49 7.33
C VAL A 69 6.15 -1.62 8.57
N THR A 70 6.55 -0.36 8.43
CA THR A 70 6.56 0.62 9.52
C THR A 70 5.73 1.83 9.14
N ASP A 71 5.19 2.52 10.12
CA ASP A 71 4.71 3.89 9.94
C ASP A 71 5.91 4.79 9.61
N ALA A 72 5.85 5.52 8.49
CA ALA A 72 6.96 6.34 8.02
C ALA A 72 7.15 7.64 8.82
N ALA A 73 6.11 8.12 9.51
CA ALA A 73 6.17 9.32 10.32
C ALA A 73 6.71 9.03 11.74
N THR A 74 6.28 7.92 12.34
CA THR A 74 6.62 7.57 13.74
C THR A 74 7.69 6.48 13.85
N GLY A 75 7.92 5.71 12.79
CA GLY A 75 8.77 4.51 12.84
C GLY A 75 8.10 3.32 13.55
N ALA A 76 6.83 3.43 13.95
CA ALA A 76 6.12 2.37 14.63
C ALA A 76 6.02 1.11 13.74
N MET A 77 6.29 -0.05 14.32
CA MET A 77 6.17 -1.32 13.61
C MET A 77 4.69 -1.66 13.41
N ILE A 78 4.26 -1.71 12.14
CA ILE A 78 2.90 -2.13 11.77
C ILE A 78 2.89 -3.63 11.54
N TRP A 79 3.93 -4.15 10.91
CA TRP A 79 4.06 -5.58 10.59
C TRP A 79 5.52 -5.99 10.46
N GLN A 80 5.86 -7.20 10.91
CA GLN A 80 7.18 -7.79 10.74
C GLN A 80 7.07 -9.27 10.36
N ALA A 81 7.92 -9.72 9.46
CA ALA A 81 8.07 -11.14 9.15
C ALA A 81 8.59 -11.90 10.37
N ASN A 82 7.85 -12.90 10.87
CA ASN A 82 8.27 -13.70 12.04
C ASN A 82 9.35 -14.72 11.67
N SER A 83 9.24 -15.31 10.48
CA SER A 83 10.23 -16.24 9.92
C SER A 83 10.07 -16.31 8.41
N SER A 84 11.19 -16.35 7.71
CA SER A 84 11.27 -16.59 6.26
C SER A 84 12.28 -17.69 5.99
N ASN A 85 12.01 -18.56 5.00
CA ASN A 85 13.03 -19.49 4.52
C ASN A 85 14.13 -18.76 3.71
N GLU A 86 15.16 -19.47 3.27
CA GLU A 86 16.29 -18.94 2.47
C GLU A 86 15.85 -18.30 1.13
N PHE A 87 14.61 -18.55 0.69
CA PHE A 87 14.00 -17.96 -0.50
C PHE A 87 13.08 -16.77 -0.17
N GLY A 88 13.08 -16.30 1.07
CA GLY A 88 12.27 -15.18 1.54
C GLY A 88 10.78 -15.44 1.58
N HIS A 89 10.35 -16.69 1.44
CA HIS A 89 8.95 -17.06 1.66
C HIS A 89 8.68 -17.01 3.15
N LEU A 90 7.60 -16.32 3.53
CA LEU A 90 7.13 -16.26 4.90
C LEU A 90 6.73 -17.67 5.34
N THR A 91 7.51 -18.26 6.23
CA THR A 91 7.21 -19.57 6.85
C THR A 91 6.30 -19.41 8.06
N ALA A 92 6.20 -18.19 8.59
CA ALA A 92 5.17 -17.77 9.53
C ALA A 92 4.83 -16.29 9.29
N VAL A 93 3.56 -16.00 9.01
CA VAL A 93 3.04 -14.63 9.10
C VAL A 93 2.53 -14.40 10.52
N PRO A 94 2.73 -13.21 11.12
CA PRO A 94 1.90 -12.81 12.25
C PRO A 94 0.45 -12.97 11.79
N GLY A 95 -0.38 -13.68 12.57
CA GLY A 95 -1.80 -13.81 12.28
C GLY A 95 -2.36 -12.43 11.97
N PHE A 96 -3.16 -12.33 10.90
CA PHE A 96 -3.72 -11.07 10.43
C PHE A 96 -4.51 -10.40 11.56
N GLY A 97 -3.84 -9.59 12.38
CA GLY A 97 -4.47 -8.49 13.07
C GLY A 97 -4.82 -7.50 11.98
N ILE A 98 -5.97 -7.74 11.33
CA ILE A 98 -6.58 -6.76 10.44
C ILE A 98 -6.76 -5.54 11.33
N VAL A 99 -5.85 -4.57 11.24
CA VAL A 99 -6.14 -3.22 11.68
C VAL A 99 -7.10 -2.69 10.62
N VAL A 100 -8.39 -2.99 10.82
CA VAL A 100 -9.44 -2.25 10.15
C VAL A 100 -9.36 -0.87 10.77
N ILE A 101 -8.63 0.05 10.13
CA ILE A 101 -8.91 1.47 10.31
C ILE A 101 -10.20 1.74 9.54
N ASP A 102 -11.34 1.34 10.14
CA ASP A 102 -12.63 1.95 9.80
C ASP A 102 -12.79 3.23 10.63
N SER A 103 -13.36 4.20 9.94
CA SER A 103 -13.74 5.59 10.25
C SER A 103 -14.16 5.91 11.68
#